data_AF-A0A9P4KJ51-F1
#
_entry.id   AF-A0A9P4KJ51-F1
#
_cell.length_a   1.000
_cell.length_b   1.000
_cell.length_c   1.000
_cell.angle_alpha   90.00
_cell.angle_beta   90.00
_cell.angle_gamma   90.00
#
_symmetry.space_group_name_H-M   'P 1'
#
loop_
_entity.id
_entity.type
_entity.pdbx_description
1 polymer ?
#
loop_
_entity_poly.entity_id
_entity_poly.type
_entity_poly.pdbx_seq_one_letter_code
_entity_poly.pdbx_strand_id
1 'polypeptide(L)'
;MNPSATRKPVSKACDACRRRKIKCNGLQPCPVCVSSGLVCTFQLIQKRGGNQGFRATVLNELRGSTQDSVATSSREPNEVQTFGNIIPQRDDHELERSIIDTCVHAYLLRIYPVIPFLTREILQHETRHMAHSLVSRQFILSFCAYVVTFGNVLDDLHLKLSNLSHLGLGEQLLDAAIRIQVIERITEPSLQSVFISFFLYGAFAGLGDYRQCWFHLREASTLLMMYRGDTTGWQTKSIYNRLFWVLSISERAHGIRRNRPITLQITPDSPPLQAPDECGLCYLASIFRPFDEAFFAVWNGSQRDCSKEWLINLDREVRIALPISLNLSNGQLANLRVSQLWLRIKLWELFPRFGYLSSESVYECLTFRYPTVIARDLTIVAVKLPIASLQAHGVGMTEKIFDIACALTDILPFVSTSASQLELGPTDYLTQITSLLAKLPGGTSKFVPLLLVKVKELIPGLIVPLCEAVQLPLPSMEFPMSPNSKFVYEDEVRKNLYADLRRGNSTRIERNAEYC
;
A
#
# COMPACT_ATOMS: atom_id res chain seq x y z
N MET A 1 -50.21 50.59 -3.65
CA MET A 1 -48.75 50.33 -3.77
C MET A 1 -48.10 50.72 -2.46
N ASN A 2 -47.44 49.78 -1.79
CA ASN A 2 -46.51 50.05 -0.68
C ASN A 2 -45.36 49.04 -0.82
N PRO A 3 -44.09 49.46 -0.84
CA PRO A 3 -42.99 48.62 -1.33
C PRO A 3 -42.62 47.55 -0.31
N SER A 4 -42.63 46.27 -0.70
CA SER A 4 -42.16 45.17 0.14
C SER A 4 -40.63 45.18 0.19
N ALA A 5 -40.09 45.71 1.28
CA ALA A 5 -38.66 45.71 1.58
C ALA A 5 -38.06 44.30 1.52
N THR A 6 -36.94 44.17 0.80
CA THR A 6 -36.11 42.97 0.72
C THR A 6 -35.57 42.59 2.11
N ARG A 7 -35.93 41.39 2.60
CA ARG A 7 -35.48 40.88 3.90
C ARG A 7 -33.99 40.48 3.85
N LYS A 8 -33.14 41.16 4.62
CA LYS A 8 -31.77 40.71 4.90
C LYS A 8 -31.80 39.43 5.76
N PRO A 9 -31.01 38.38 5.43
CA PRO A 9 -30.92 37.18 6.25
C PRO A 9 -30.21 37.49 7.57
N VAL A 10 -30.84 37.09 8.69
CA VAL A 10 -30.29 37.28 10.04
C VAL A 10 -29.33 36.15 10.35
N SER A 11 -28.05 36.45 10.61
CA SER A 11 -27.01 35.44 10.84
C SER A 11 -27.10 34.74 12.22
N LYS A 12 -27.73 35.37 13.21
CA LYS A 12 -27.90 34.81 14.57
C LYS A 12 -29.20 35.28 15.22
N ALA A 13 -30.00 34.36 15.74
CA ALA A 13 -31.15 34.67 16.60
C ALA A 13 -30.69 34.97 18.04
N CYS A 14 -31.42 35.82 18.77
CA CYS A 14 -31.15 36.09 20.19
C CYS A 14 -31.36 34.83 21.05
N ASP A 15 -30.79 34.83 22.25
CA ASP A 15 -30.76 33.67 23.14
C ASP A 15 -32.16 33.21 23.57
N ALA A 16 -33.05 34.16 23.85
CA ALA A 16 -34.45 33.89 24.23
C ALA A 16 -35.26 33.31 23.05
N CYS A 17 -35.18 33.90 21.86
CA CYS A 17 -35.87 33.38 20.68
C CYS A 17 -35.31 32.03 20.25
N ARG A 18 -33.99 31.82 20.37
CA ARG A 18 -33.33 30.55 20.07
C ARG A 18 -33.76 29.43 21.01
N ARG A 19 -33.77 29.67 22.34
CA ARG A 19 -34.26 28.68 23.32
C ARG A 19 -35.71 28.28 23.05
N ARG A 20 -36.54 29.24 22.65
CA ARG A 20 -37.95 29.01 22.31
C ARG A 20 -38.18 28.50 20.88
N LYS A 21 -37.13 28.39 20.06
CA LYS A 21 -37.18 27.98 18.64
C LYS A 21 -38.17 28.82 17.79
N ILE A 22 -38.25 30.12 18.03
CA ILE A 22 -39.11 31.06 17.29
C ILE A 22 -38.29 32.04 16.44
N LYS A 23 -38.91 32.58 15.39
CA LYS A 23 -38.24 33.48 14.44
C LYS A 23 -37.81 34.78 15.14
N CYS A 24 -36.53 35.10 15.06
CA CYS A 24 -35.95 36.35 15.55
C CYS A 24 -35.60 37.24 14.37
N ASN A 25 -35.87 38.54 14.48
CA ASN A 25 -35.49 39.52 13.45
C ASN A 25 -34.07 40.10 13.67
N GLY A 26 -33.35 39.66 14.70
CA GLY A 26 -31.96 40.06 14.96
C GLY A 26 -31.78 41.44 15.60
N LEU A 27 -32.85 42.20 15.84
CA LEU A 27 -32.78 43.49 16.56
C LEU A 27 -32.61 43.26 18.07
N GLN A 28 -32.03 44.22 18.79
CA GLN A 28 -31.86 44.15 20.25
C GLN A 28 -32.45 45.41 20.94
N PRO A 29 -33.52 45.29 21.73
CA PRO A 29 -34.31 44.08 21.98
C PRO A 29 -35.22 43.73 20.78
N CYS A 30 -35.35 42.43 20.46
CA CYS A 30 -36.22 42.02 19.35
C CYS A 30 -37.71 42.14 19.74
N PRO A 31 -38.63 42.42 18.79
CA PRO A 31 -40.05 42.64 19.09
C PRO A 31 -40.71 41.49 19.85
N VAL A 32 -40.27 40.26 19.57
CA VAL A 32 -40.75 39.04 20.20
C VAL A 32 -40.34 38.96 21.68
N CYS A 33 -39.13 39.44 22.01
CA CYS A 33 -38.68 39.53 23.40
C CYS A 33 -39.40 40.67 24.14
N VAL A 34 -39.59 41.81 23.49
CA VAL A 34 -40.32 42.97 24.06
C VAL A 34 -41.76 42.58 24.39
N SER A 35 -42.48 41.98 23.44
CA SER A 35 -43.88 41.57 23.65
C SER A 35 -44.04 40.45 24.68
N SER A 36 -42.98 39.69 24.94
CA SER A 36 -42.98 38.60 25.94
C SER A 36 -42.39 39.03 27.29
N GLY A 37 -41.97 40.30 27.46
CA GLY A 37 -41.30 40.77 28.68
C GLY A 37 -39.96 40.09 28.97
N LEU A 38 -39.27 39.57 27.95
CA LEU A 38 -38.03 38.79 28.11
C LEU A 38 -36.79 39.63 27.83
N VAL A 39 -35.71 39.38 28.58
CA VAL A 39 -34.41 40.01 28.34
C VAL A 39 -33.81 39.48 27.04
N CYS A 40 -33.56 40.37 26.09
CA CYS A 40 -33.01 40.03 24.78
C CYS A 40 -31.48 40.13 24.79
N THR A 41 -30.79 38.99 24.88
CA THR A 41 -29.32 38.91 24.86
C THR A 41 -28.81 38.00 23.73
N PHE A 42 -27.53 38.18 23.36
CA PHE A 42 -26.82 37.37 22.35
C PHE A 42 -25.53 36.75 22.91
N GLN A 43 -25.43 36.70 24.24
CA GLN A 43 -24.21 36.42 25.01
C GLN A 43 -23.91 34.92 25.16
N LEU A 44 -24.86 34.01 24.90
CA LEU A 44 -24.59 32.58 24.96
C LEU A 44 -23.74 32.14 23.75
N ILE A 45 -22.48 31.81 24.03
CA ILE A 45 -21.56 31.13 23.13
C ILE A 45 -22.17 29.77 22.72
N GLN A 46 -22.26 29.52 21.42
CA GLN A 46 -22.83 28.29 20.88
C GLN A 46 -21.88 27.12 21.15
N LYS A 47 -22.28 26.16 21.99
CA LYS A 47 -21.72 24.80 21.92
C LYS A 47 -22.38 24.11 20.72
N ARG A 48 -21.63 23.89 19.63
CA ARG A 48 -22.10 23.10 18.48
C ARG A 48 -22.33 21.67 18.95
N GLY A 49 -23.61 21.29 19.10
CA GLY A 49 -24.01 19.89 19.25
C GLY A 49 -24.00 19.23 17.88
N GLY A 50 -22.98 18.43 17.60
CA GLY A 50 -22.84 17.64 16.37
C GLY A 50 -21.47 16.99 16.28
N ASN A 51 -21.45 15.66 16.32
CA ASN A 51 -20.36 14.69 16.09
C ASN A 51 -18.91 15.20 16.23
N GLN A 52 -18.34 15.02 17.42
CA GLN A 52 -16.90 15.13 17.66
C GLN A 52 -16.15 13.97 16.97
N GLY A 53 -15.75 14.19 15.73
CA GLY A 53 -14.72 13.39 15.06
C GLY A 53 -13.34 14.02 15.24
N PHE A 54 -12.33 13.18 15.51
CA PHE A 54 -10.93 13.49 15.82
C PHE A 54 -10.19 14.38 14.79
N ARG A 55 -10.78 14.64 13.62
CA ARG A 55 -10.15 15.40 12.52
C ARG A 55 -10.25 16.93 12.66
N ALA A 56 -11.14 17.46 13.49
CA ALA A 56 -11.34 18.90 13.60
C ALA A 56 -10.35 19.59 14.56
N THR A 57 -9.76 18.85 15.50
CA THR A 57 -8.85 19.40 16.53
C THR A 57 -7.51 19.82 15.93
N VAL A 58 -7.00 19.05 14.97
CA VAL A 58 -5.70 19.28 14.30
C VAL A 58 -5.69 20.60 13.49
N LEU A 59 -6.81 20.99 12.88
CA LEU A 59 -6.90 22.22 12.08
C LEU A 59 -6.96 23.49 12.95
N ASN A 60 -7.41 23.39 14.20
CA ASN A 60 -7.41 24.52 15.14
C ASN A 60 -6.07 24.64 15.87
N GLU A 61 -5.37 23.53 16.13
CA GLU A 61 -4.01 23.54 16.71
C GLU A 61 -2.99 24.16 15.75
N LEU A 62 -3.09 23.90 14.44
CA LEU A 62 -2.22 24.51 13.43
C LEU A 62 -2.43 26.03 13.24
N ARG A 63 -3.58 26.58 13.65
CA ARG A 63 -3.85 28.02 13.63
C ARG A 63 -3.51 28.72 14.95
N GLY A 64 -3.45 27.99 16.06
CA GLY A 64 -3.06 28.52 17.37
C GLY A 64 -1.54 28.68 17.52
N SER A 65 -0.76 27.77 16.94
CA SER A 65 0.71 27.76 17.08
C SER A 65 1.45 28.81 16.25
N THR A 66 0.75 29.65 15.47
CA THR A 66 1.36 30.67 14.60
C THR A 66 1.27 32.11 15.14
N GLN A 67 0.77 32.33 16.37
CA GLN A 67 0.61 33.69 16.92
C GLN A 67 1.44 34.03 18.17
N ASP A 68 2.11 33.08 18.82
CA ASP A 68 2.96 33.36 19.98
C ASP A 68 4.42 32.97 19.72
N SER A 69 5.17 33.83 19.03
CA SER A 69 6.65 33.97 19.12
C SER A 69 7.15 35.08 18.19
N VAL A 70 6.89 36.34 18.54
CA VAL A 70 7.66 37.48 18.02
C VAL A 70 8.74 37.80 19.05
N ALA A 71 9.95 37.28 18.83
CA ALA A 71 11.17 37.77 19.46
C ALA A 71 12.38 37.53 18.53
N THR A 72 12.85 38.66 18.02
CA THR A 72 14.09 39.01 17.32
C THR A 72 15.26 38.01 17.41
N SER A 73 15.62 37.40 16.28
CA SER A 73 17.03 37.10 15.98
C SER A 73 17.28 37.30 14.48
N SER A 74 18.07 38.32 14.16
CA SER A 74 18.63 38.56 12.83
C SER A 74 19.43 37.34 12.38
N ARG A 75 18.90 36.61 11.40
CA ARG A 75 19.65 35.68 10.56
C ARG A 75 19.48 36.13 9.12
N GLU A 76 20.62 36.39 8.49
CA GLU A 76 20.73 36.70 7.07
C GLU A 76 20.07 35.61 6.21
N PRO A 77 19.56 35.96 5.02
CA PRO A 77 18.89 35.00 4.16
C PRO A 77 19.92 34.04 3.56
N ASN A 78 20.00 32.82 4.10
CA ASN A 78 20.60 31.71 3.37
C ASN A 78 19.71 31.42 2.16
N GLU A 79 20.25 31.69 0.98
CA GLU A 79 19.68 31.32 -0.30
C GLU A 79 19.35 29.83 -0.32
N VAL A 80 18.05 29.53 -0.37
CA VAL A 80 17.57 28.21 -0.78
C VAL A 80 17.84 28.12 -2.27
N GLN A 81 18.86 27.34 -2.66
CA GLN A 81 19.09 26.99 -4.06
C GLN A 81 17.86 26.24 -4.58
N THR A 82 17.01 27.02 -5.23
CA THR A 82 15.78 26.58 -5.86
C THR A 82 16.19 26.01 -7.21
N PHE A 83 16.01 24.71 -7.44
CA PHE A 83 16.14 24.09 -8.78
C PHE A 83 14.96 24.50 -9.70
N GLY A 84 14.60 25.78 -9.68
CA GLY A 84 13.63 26.40 -10.56
C GLY A 84 14.29 27.64 -11.16
N ASN A 85 14.67 27.54 -12.44
CA ASN A 85 15.33 28.55 -13.27
C ASN A 85 16.86 28.64 -13.17
N ILE A 86 17.57 27.53 -13.35
CA ILE A 86 19.00 27.53 -13.64
C ILE A 86 19.18 27.02 -15.07
N ILE A 87 19.75 27.86 -15.96
CA ILE A 87 20.39 27.39 -17.19
C ILE A 87 21.40 26.33 -16.74
N PRO A 88 21.28 25.05 -17.12
CA PRO A 88 22.09 24.01 -16.49
C PRO A 88 23.56 24.30 -16.75
N GLN A 89 24.37 24.38 -15.68
CA GLN A 89 25.81 24.42 -15.84
C GLN A 89 26.27 23.06 -16.39
N ARG A 90 27.44 23.03 -17.05
CA ARG A 90 27.95 21.79 -17.69
C ARG A 90 28.03 20.61 -16.70
N ASP A 91 28.32 20.89 -15.43
CA ASP A 91 28.43 19.89 -14.36
C ASP A 91 27.09 19.23 -13.98
N ASP A 92 25.97 19.97 -14.06
CA ASP A 92 24.62 19.45 -13.75
C ASP A 92 24.16 18.42 -14.80
N HIS A 93 24.52 18.64 -16.06
CA HIS A 93 24.17 17.74 -17.15
C HIS A 93 24.96 16.42 -17.12
N GLU A 94 26.22 16.46 -16.68
CA GLU A 94 27.01 15.24 -16.52
C GLU A 94 26.50 14.39 -15.36
N LEU A 95 26.11 15.03 -14.24
CA LEU A 95 25.49 14.35 -13.11
C LEU A 95 24.13 13.74 -13.47
N GLU A 96 23.26 14.49 -14.16
CA GLU A 96 21.95 14.02 -14.63
C GLU A 96 22.11 12.77 -15.52
N ARG A 97 23.07 12.79 -16.46
CA ARG A 97 23.37 11.62 -17.32
C ARG A 97 23.89 10.43 -16.52
N SER A 98 24.80 10.65 -15.57
CA SER A 98 25.35 9.60 -14.72
C SER A 98 24.27 8.88 -13.89
N ILE A 99 23.32 9.64 -13.34
CA ILE A 99 22.17 9.10 -12.60
C ILE A 99 21.29 8.25 -13.54
N ILE A 100 20.98 8.77 -14.74
CA ILE A 100 20.15 8.06 -15.72
C ILE A 100 20.81 6.75 -16.15
N ASP A 101 22.09 6.77 -16.52
CA ASP A 101 22.82 5.57 -16.96
C ASP A 101 22.91 4.52 -15.84
N THR A 102 23.10 4.98 -14.60
CA THR A 102 23.06 4.14 -13.39
C THR A 102 21.68 3.48 -13.23
N CYS A 103 20.59 4.24 -13.35
CA CYS A 103 19.23 3.71 -13.25
C CYS A 103 18.91 2.72 -14.38
N VAL A 104 19.30 3.02 -15.62
CA VAL A 104 19.11 2.12 -16.77
C VAL A 104 19.85 0.81 -16.56
N HIS A 105 21.11 0.86 -16.11
CA HIS A 105 21.88 -0.34 -15.82
C HIS A 105 21.23 -1.18 -14.72
N ALA A 106 20.83 -0.52 -13.62
CA ALA A 106 20.22 -1.19 -12.47
C ALA A 106 18.86 -1.82 -12.82
N TYR A 107 18.03 -1.14 -13.61
CA TYR A 107 16.76 -1.66 -14.11
C TYR A 107 16.99 -2.93 -14.95
N LEU A 108 17.87 -2.89 -15.94
CA LEU A 108 18.11 -4.01 -16.85
C LEU A 108 18.67 -5.24 -16.11
N LEU A 109 19.50 -5.02 -15.09
CA LEU A 109 20.11 -6.10 -14.32
C LEU A 109 19.14 -6.71 -13.28
N ARG A 110 18.39 -5.88 -12.56
CA ARG A 110 17.65 -6.32 -11.35
C ARG A 110 16.14 -6.36 -11.52
N ILE A 111 15.57 -5.44 -12.29
CA ILE A 111 14.11 -5.24 -12.39
C ILE A 111 13.55 -5.93 -13.63
N TYR A 112 14.23 -5.79 -14.78
CA TYR A 112 13.80 -6.35 -16.06
C TYR A 112 13.51 -7.86 -16.03
N PRO A 113 14.29 -8.73 -15.33
CA PRO A 113 13.97 -10.16 -15.25
C PRO A 113 12.61 -10.48 -14.61
N VAL A 114 12.07 -9.55 -13.82
CA VAL A 114 10.79 -9.66 -13.11
C VAL A 114 9.69 -8.86 -13.81
N ILE A 115 10.06 -7.71 -14.40
CA ILE A 115 9.16 -6.74 -15.03
C ILE A 115 9.70 -6.38 -16.43
N PRO A 116 9.51 -7.27 -17.43
CA PRO A 116 10.27 -7.23 -18.70
C PRO A 116 9.63 -6.34 -19.79
N PHE A 117 9.26 -5.10 -19.49
CA PHE A 117 8.54 -4.25 -20.47
C PHE A 117 9.38 -3.18 -21.19
N LEU A 118 10.51 -2.71 -20.64
CA LEU A 118 11.38 -1.74 -21.34
C LEU A 118 12.67 -2.39 -21.82
N THR A 119 12.94 -2.29 -23.10
CA THR A 119 14.25 -2.66 -23.62
C THR A 119 15.24 -1.50 -23.46
N ARG A 120 16.53 -1.81 -23.60
CA ARG A 120 17.59 -0.79 -23.57
C ARG A 120 17.38 0.28 -24.63
N GLU A 121 16.89 -0.12 -25.80
CA GLU A 121 16.68 0.75 -26.96
C GLU A 121 15.59 1.79 -26.67
N ILE A 122 14.50 1.39 -26.00
CA ILE A 122 13.43 2.30 -25.59
C ILE A 122 13.96 3.33 -24.60
N LEU A 123 14.69 2.89 -23.57
CA LEU A 123 15.27 3.78 -22.57
C LEU A 123 16.25 4.78 -23.20
N GLN A 124 17.13 4.32 -24.08
CA GLN A 124 18.06 5.19 -24.79
C GLN A 124 17.36 6.17 -25.73
N HIS A 125 16.27 5.74 -26.39
CA HIS A 125 15.45 6.62 -27.20
C HIS A 125 14.88 7.76 -26.36
N GLU A 126 14.20 7.46 -25.25
CA GLU A 126 13.63 8.49 -24.36
C GLU A 126 14.69 9.43 -23.79
N THR A 127 15.85 8.91 -23.37
CA THR A 127 16.97 9.72 -22.87
C THR A 127 17.48 10.73 -23.90
N ARG A 128 17.55 10.36 -25.19
CA ARG A 128 17.99 11.29 -26.26
C ARG A 128 16.98 12.41 -26.52
N HIS A 129 15.69 12.15 -26.33
CA HIS A 129 14.61 13.10 -26.64
C HIS A 129 14.21 13.96 -25.44
N MET A 130 14.67 13.63 -24.24
CA MET A 130 14.36 14.34 -23.00
C MET A 130 14.68 15.84 -23.02
N ALA A 131 15.63 16.32 -23.84
CA ALA A 131 15.92 17.75 -23.98
C ALA A 131 14.87 18.53 -24.79
N HIS A 132 14.09 17.84 -25.62
CA HIS A 132 13.16 18.45 -26.58
C HIS A 132 11.71 17.99 -26.43
N SER A 133 11.45 16.97 -25.60
CA SER A 133 10.12 16.42 -25.31
C SER A 133 9.86 16.41 -23.82
N LEU A 134 8.84 17.17 -23.37
CA LEU A 134 8.41 17.18 -21.97
C LEU A 134 7.93 15.79 -21.52
N VAL A 135 7.30 15.03 -22.42
CA VAL A 135 6.83 13.67 -22.15
C VAL A 135 8.00 12.72 -21.89
N SER A 136 9.03 12.77 -22.75
CA SER A 136 10.23 11.96 -22.59
C SER A 136 11.02 12.37 -21.34
N ARG A 137 11.06 13.67 -21.02
CA ARG A 137 11.65 14.17 -19.77
C ARG A 137 10.92 13.62 -18.55
N GLN A 138 9.59 13.68 -18.55
CA GLN A 138 8.80 13.13 -17.47
C GLN A 138 8.95 11.61 -17.35
N PHE A 139 9.00 10.91 -18.48
CA PHE A 139 9.25 9.47 -18.55
C PHE A 139 10.56 9.11 -17.88
N ILE A 140 11.66 9.75 -18.24
CA ILE A 140 12.98 9.43 -17.67
C ILE A 140 13.07 9.80 -16.19
N LEU A 141 12.54 10.95 -15.77
CA LEU A 141 12.57 11.35 -14.36
C LEU A 141 11.72 10.40 -13.49
N SER A 142 10.50 10.07 -13.93
CA SER A 142 9.65 9.12 -13.22
C SER A 142 10.25 7.71 -13.20
N PHE A 143 10.85 7.26 -14.31
CA PHE A 143 11.59 5.99 -14.39
C PHE A 143 12.76 5.95 -13.41
N CYS A 144 13.58 7.01 -13.35
CA CYS A 144 14.70 7.06 -12.40
C CYS A 144 14.20 7.08 -10.96
N ALA A 145 13.16 7.86 -10.65
CA ALA A 145 12.53 7.85 -9.34
C ALA A 145 12.04 6.45 -8.96
N TYR A 146 11.38 5.75 -9.88
CA TYR A 146 10.96 4.37 -9.71
C TYR A 146 12.13 3.44 -9.41
N VAL A 147 13.22 3.48 -10.19
CA VAL A 147 14.38 2.60 -9.99
C VAL A 147 15.10 2.88 -8.67
N VAL A 148 15.32 4.16 -8.35
CA VAL A 148 16.01 4.60 -7.11
C VAL A 148 15.23 4.16 -5.87
N THR A 149 13.90 4.17 -5.94
CA THR A 149 13.03 3.76 -4.84
C THR A 149 12.64 2.28 -4.89
N PHE A 150 13.09 1.52 -5.90
CA PHE A 150 12.86 0.08 -6.05
C PHE A 150 13.75 -0.73 -5.10
N GLY A 151 13.68 -0.47 -3.80
CA GLY A 151 14.54 -1.11 -2.79
C GLY A 151 16.03 -0.76 -2.94
N ASN A 152 16.90 -1.59 -2.38
CA ASN A 152 18.36 -1.42 -2.32
C ASN A 152 19.08 -1.68 -3.67
N VAL A 153 18.43 -1.32 -4.79
CA VAL A 153 18.92 -1.58 -6.16
C VAL A 153 20.20 -0.82 -6.47
N LEU A 154 20.46 0.28 -5.75
CA LEU A 154 21.64 1.13 -5.92
C LEU A 154 22.76 0.90 -4.91
N ASP A 155 22.58 0.01 -3.91
CA ASP A 155 23.55 -0.16 -2.82
C ASP A 155 24.96 -0.55 -3.32
N ASP A 156 25.06 -1.31 -4.42
CA ASP A 156 26.36 -1.66 -5.04
C ASP A 156 26.93 -0.56 -5.96
N LEU A 157 26.10 0.41 -6.39
CA LEU A 157 26.51 1.52 -7.29
C LEU A 157 26.77 2.84 -6.56
N HIS A 158 26.47 2.93 -5.26
CA HIS A 158 26.76 4.10 -4.42
C HIS A 158 28.27 4.45 -4.37
N LEU A 159 29.15 3.49 -4.67
CA LEU A 159 30.61 3.71 -4.72
C LEU A 159 31.06 4.70 -5.82
N LYS A 160 30.22 5.04 -6.81
CA LYS A 160 30.55 5.98 -7.90
C LYS A 160 29.99 7.40 -7.74
N LEU A 161 29.04 7.62 -6.83
CA LEU A 161 28.36 8.92 -6.64
C LEU A 161 28.85 9.69 -5.39
N SER A 162 30.08 9.41 -4.97
CA SER A 162 30.64 9.56 -3.62
C SER A 162 30.85 10.98 -3.05
N ASN A 163 30.16 12.03 -3.53
CA ASN A 163 30.27 13.38 -2.95
C ASN A 163 28.94 14.09 -2.65
N LEU A 164 27.78 13.45 -2.84
CA LEU A 164 26.50 14.05 -2.48
C LEU A 164 25.78 13.13 -1.49
N SER A 165 25.25 13.71 -0.42
CA SER A 165 24.29 13.04 0.46
C SER A 165 23.00 12.79 -0.33
N HIS A 166 22.94 11.69 -1.08
CA HIS A 166 21.79 11.25 -1.89
C HIS A 166 20.57 10.81 -1.07
N LEU A 167 20.52 11.18 0.22
CA LEU A 167 19.33 11.00 1.04
C LEU A 167 18.19 11.82 0.41
N GLY A 168 17.18 11.11 -0.09
CA GLY A 168 16.04 11.74 -0.77
C GLY A 168 16.20 11.94 -2.28
N LEU A 169 17.20 11.35 -2.95
CA LEU A 169 17.31 11.44 -4.43
C LEU A 169 16.02 10.95 -5.13
N GLY A 170 15.43 9.85 -4.64
CA GLY A 170 14.17 9.33 -5.16
C GLY A 170 13.00 10.33 -5.02
N GLU A 171 12.92 11.03 -3.90
CA GLU A 171 11.92 12.08 -3.65
C GLU A 171 12.13 13.27 -4.59
N GLN A 172 13.37 13.73 -4.75
CA GLN A 172 13.71 14.85 -5.63
C GLN A 172 13.36 14.55 -7.10
N LEU A 173 13.69 13.34 -7.59
CA LEU A 173 13.36 12.90 -8.94
C LEU A 173 11.85 12.76 -9.13
N LEU A 174 11.14 12.22 -8.14
CA LEU A 174 9.69 12.08 -8.16
C LEU A 174 9.01 13.45 -8.22
N ASP A 175 9.44 14.38 -7.37
CA ASP A 175 8.97 15.76 -7.34
C ASP A 175 9.22 16.48 -8.66
N ALA A 176 10.40 16.30 -9.25
CA ALA A 176 10.72 16.86 -10.56
C ALA A 176 9.81 16.28 -11.66
N ALA A 177 9.51 14.98 -11.62
CA ALA A 177 8.63 14.33 -12.58
C ALA A 177 7.17 14.82 -12.47
N ILE A 178 6.66 15.03 -11.25
CA ILE A 178 5.26 15.46 -11.02
C ILE A 178 5.05 16.94 -11.38
N ARG A 179 6.09 17.78 -11.24
CA ARG A 179 6.03 19.17 -11.67
C ARG A 179 5.86 19.34 -13.18
N ILE A 180 6.23 18.34 -13.97
CA ILE A 180 6.02 18.35 -15.43
C ILE A 180 4.55 18.00 -15.70
N GLN A 181 3.83 18.94 -16.29
CA GLN A 181 2.42 18.75 -16.68
C GLN A 181 2.35 18.63 -18.21
N VAL A 182 1.84 17.49 -18.69
CA VAL A 182 1.65 17.19 -20.12
C VAL A 182 0.18 16.85 -20.31
N ILE A 183 -0.59 17.75 -20.90
CA ILE A 183 -2.04 17.60 -21.07
C ILE A 183 -2.35 16.46 -22.07
N GLU A 184 -1.49 16.32 -23.08
CA GLU A 184 -1.58 15.34 -24.16
C GLU A 184 -1.62 13.90 -23.63
N ARG A 185 -1.01 13.62 -22.46
CA ARG A 185 -1.08 12.31 -21.81
C ARG A 185 -2.51 11.86 -21.52
N ILE A 186 -3.41 12.80 -21.28
CA ILE A 186 -4.82 12.53 -20.94
C ILE A 186 -5.69 12.62 -22.18
N THR A 187 -5.47 13.62 -23.04
CA THR A 187 -6.31 13.84 -24.23
C THR A 187 -6.01 12.85 -25.35
N GLU A 188 -4.76 12.42 -25.49
CA GLU A 188 -4.30 11.47 -26.49
C GLU A 188 -3.37 10.41 -25.86
N PRO A 189 -3.91 9.50 -25.02
CA PRO A 189 -3.08 8.55 -24.27
C PRO A 189 -2.21 7.69 -25.16
N SER A 190 -0.93 7.60 -24.79
CA SER A 190 0.09 6.75 -25.41
C SER A 190 0.61 5.72 -24.41
N LEU A 191 1.35 4.70 -24.89
CA LEU A 191 2.03 3.75 -23.97
C LEU A 191 3.02 4.47 -23.04
N GLN A 192 3.69 5.53 -23.51
CA GLN A 192 4.54 6.38 -22.66
C GLN A 192 3.73 6.98 -21.49
N SER A 193 2.50 7.43 -21.77
CA SER A 193 1.62 8.03 -20.75
C SER A 193 1.26 7.01 -19.65
N VAL A 194 1.01 5.76 -20.05
CA VAL A 194 0.77 4.65 -19.12
C VAL A 194 2.01 4.33 -18.31
N PHE A 195 3.20 4.27 -18.94
CA PHE A 195 4.46 4.00 -18.26
C PHE A 195 4.82 5.05 -17.23
N ILE A 196 4.67 6.34 -17.56
CA ILE A 196 4.94 7.42 -16.60
C ILE A 196 4.07 7.21 -15.35
N SER A 197 2.78 6.97 -15.54
CA SER A 197 1.84 6.72 -14.43
C SER A 197 2.23 5.48 -13.62
N PHE A 198 2.67 4.41 -14.28
CA PHE A 198 3.17 3.21 -13.61
C PHE A 198 4.46 3.47 -12.81
N PHE A 199 5.41 4.26 -13.33
CA PHE A 199 6.63 4.60 -12.60
C PHE A 199 6.34 5.50 -11.40
N LEU A 200 5.44 6.47 -11.54
CA LEU A 200 4.97 7.27 -10.41
C LEU A 200 4.32 6.38 -9.33
N TYR A 201 3.47 5.43 -9.73
CA TYR A 201 2.90 4.42 -8.82
C TYR A 201 4.00 3.68 -8.04
N GLY A 202 5.00 3.14 -8.74
CA GLY A 202 6.07 2.37 -8.12
C GLY A 202 6.97 3.23 -7.24
N ALA A 203 7.23 4.48 -7.63
CA ALA A 203 8.02 5.42 -6.85
C ALA A 203 7.34 5.79 -5.52
N PHE A 204 6.05 6.14 -5.57
CA PHE A 204 5.27 6.38 -4.37
C PHE A 204 5.14 5.14 -3.48
N ALA A 205 5.03 3.94 -4.08
CA ALA A 205 5.05 2.69 -3.33
C ALA A 205 6.38 2.49 -2.58
N GLY A 206 7.51 2.73 -3.23
CA GLY A 206 8.84 2.63 -2.65
C GLY A 206 9.08 3.61 -1.49
N LEU A 207 8.50 4.82 -1.58
CA LEU A 207 8.53 5.83 -0.52
C LEU A 207 7.47 5.59 0.58
N GLY A 208 6.57 4.62 0.40
CA GLY A 208 5.51 4.31 1.36
C GLY A 208 4.31 5.26 1.35
N ASP A 209 4.14 6.10 0.32
CA ASP A 209 2.91 6.88 0.13
C ASP A 209 1.88 6.08 -0.68
N TYR A 210 1.15 5.22 0.04
CA TYR A 210 0.21 4.31 -0.60
C TYR A 210 -1.05 4.99 -1.15
N ARG A 211 -1.34 6.25 -0.77
CA ARG A 211 -2.48 7.00 -1.33
C ARG A 211 -2.15 7.48 -2.73
N GLN A 212 -0.99 8.12 -2.89
CA GLN A 212 -0.50 8.56 -4.19
C GLN A 212 -0.19 7.37 -5.11
N CYS A 213 0.40 6.32 -4.55
CA CYS A 213 0.58 5.02 -5.21
C CYS A 213 -0.72 4.51 -5.84
N TRP A 214 -1.82 4.44 -5.08
CA TRP A 214 -3.11 3.99 -5.58
C TRP A 214 -3.67 4.88 -6.70
N PHE A 215 -3.56 6.21 -6.55
CA PHE A 215 -4.00 7.16 -7.55
C PHE A 215 -3.31 6.92 -8.90
N HIS A 216 -1.98 6.86 -8.90
CA HIS A 216 -1.21 6.66 -10.14
C HIS A 216 -1.37 5.26 -10.73
N LEU A 217 -1.63 4.24 -9.91
CA LEU A 217 -1.98 2.92 -10.41
C LEU A 217 -3.33 2.94 -11.14
N ARG A 218 -4.33 3.65 -10.59
CA ARG A 218 -5.63 3.83 -11.23
C ARG A 218 -5.53 4.68 -12.50
N GLU A 219 -4.70 5.72 -12.48
CA GLU A 219 -4.37 6.53 -13.66
C GLU A 219 -3.77 5.66 -14.77
N ALA A 220 -2.75 4.85 -14.46
CA ALA A 220 -2.11 3.95 -15.42
C ALA A 220 -3.13 2.98 -16.05
N SER A 221 -3.97 2.33 -15.23
CA SER A 221 -5.05 1.46 -15.71
C SER A 221 -6.04 2.19 -16.62
N THR A 222 -6.44 3.41 -16.25
CA THR A 222 -7.39 4.22 -17.02
C THR A 222 -6.80 4.63 -18.38
N LEU A 223 -5.54 5.09 -18.39
CA LEU A 223 -4.83 5.45 -19.62
C LEU A 223 -4.65 4.24 -20.54
N LEU A 224 -4.39 3.04 -20.00
CA LEU A 224 -4.31 1.82 -20.79
C LEU A 224 -5.66 1.48 -21.44
N MET A 225 -6.78 1.65 -20.72
CA MET A 225 -8.13 1.41 -21.26
C MET A 225 -8.54 2.45 -22.31
N MET A 226 -8.02 3.68 -22.22
CA MET A 226 -8.26 4.74 -23.19
C MET A 226 -7.36 4.62 -24.43
N TYR A 227 -6.26 3.87 -24.35
CA TYR A 227 -5.31 3.71 -25.45
C TYR A 227 -5.98 3.06 -26.67
N ARG A 228 -6.05 3.81 -27.77
CA ARG A 228 -6.62 3.37 -29.06
C ARG A 228 -5.56 3.06 -30.12
N GLY A 229 -4.29 2.96 -29.71
CA GLY A 229 -3.18 2.87 -30.66
C GLY A 229 -3.22 1.60 -31.51
N ASP A 230 -2.68 1.71 -32.71
CA ASP A 230 -2.70 0.64 -33.71
C ASP A 230 -1.77 -0.51 -33.28
N THR A 231 -2.35 -1.67 -32.97
CA THR A 231 -1.60 -2.88 -32.52
C THR A 231 -0.89 -3.58 -33.68
N THR A 232 -0.83 -2.95 -34.85
CA THR A 232 -0.26 -3.46 -36.11
C THR A 232 1.27 -3.51 -36.09
N GLY A 233 1.93 -2.80 -35.17
CA GLY A 233 3.35 -2.97 -34.87
C GLY A 233 3.63 -4.12 -33.90
N TRP A 234 4.36 -5.16 -34.34
CA TRP A 234 4.76 -6.31 -33.50
C TRP A 234 5.42 -5.88 -32.17
N GLN A 235 6.24 -4.81 -32.20
CA GLN A 235 6.90 -4.28 -31.01
C GLN A 235 5.93 -3.56 -30.05
N THR A 236 4.94 -2.81 -30.58
CA THR A 236 3.90 -2.15 -29.77
C THR A 236 2.97 -3.17 -29.11
N LYS A 237 2.61 -4.24 -29.82
CA LYS A 237 1.69 -5.27 -29.31
C LYS A 237 2.28 -6.09 -28.16
N SER A 238 3.55 -6.50 -28.26
CA SER A 238 4.22 -7.24 -27.17
C SER A 238 4.33 -6.39 -25.90
N ILE A 239 4.73 -5.12 -26.03
CA ILE A 239 4.84 -4.19 -24.90
C ILE A 239 3.47 -3.97 -24.26
N TYR A 240 2.42 -3.74 -25.06
CA TYR A 240 1.06 -3.61 -24.57
C TYR A 240 0.62 -4.85 -23.78
N ASN A 241 0.85 -6.06 -24.32
CA ASN A 241 0.48 -7.30 -23.66
C ASN A 241 1.15 -7.46 -22.28
N ARG A 242 2.46 -7.17 -22.20
CA ARG A 242 3.21 -7.21 -20.94
C ARG A 242 2.69 -6.16 -19.96
N LEU A 243 2.45 -4.95 -20.43
CA LEU A 243 1.98 -3.85 -19.61
C LEU A 243 0.59 -4.12 -19.04
N PHE A 244 -0.32 -4.69 -19.84
CA PHE A 244 -1.63 -5.15 -19.39
C PHE A 244 -1.51 -6.13 -18.22
N TRP A 245 -0.66 -7.17 -18.35
CA TRP A 245 -0.50 -8.17 -17.29
C TRP A 245 0.18 -7.61 -16.04
N VAL A 246 1.21 -6.77 -16.19
CA VAL A 246 1.88 -6.12 -15.05
C VAL A 246 0.94 -5.20 -14.29
N LEU A 247 0.12 -4.41 -14.99
CA LEU A 247 -0.89 -3.55 -14.36
C LEU A 247 -1.99 -4.37 -13.70
N SER A 248 -2.47 -5.42 -14.38
CA SER A 248 -3.50 -6.32 -13.83
C SER A 248 -3.05 -7.01 -12.55
N ILE A 249 -1.79 -7.44 -12.47
CA ILE A 249 -1.18 -8.05 -11.28
C ILE A 249 -1.01 -6.99 -10.19
N SER A 250 -0.47 -5.82 -10.55
CA SER A 250 -0.21 -4.72 -9.61
C SER A 250 -1.49 -4.21 -8.96
N GLU A 251 -2.56 -4.04 -9.75
CA GLU A 251 -3.88 -3.59 -9.28
C GLU A 251 -4.49 -4.62 -8.32
N ARG A 252 -4.41 -5.91 -8.63
CA ARG A 252 -4.93 -6.97 -7.75
C ARG A 252 -4.12 -7.09 -6.47
N ALA A 253 -2.79 -7.06 -6.55
CA ALA A 253 -1.93 -7.10 -5.37
C ALA A 253 -2.20 -5.90 -4.44
N HIS A 254 -2.28 -4.70 -4.99
CA HIS A 254 -2.60 -3.50 -4.24
C HIS A 254 -4.03 -3.56 -3.66
N GLY A 255 -5.00 -3.97 -4.48
CA GLY A 255 -6.41 -4.11 -4.08
C GLY A 255 -6.59 -5.08 -2.92
N ILE A 256 -5.95 -6.24 -2.99
CA ILE A 256 -5.99 -7.26 -1.92
C ILE A 256 -5.39 -6.70 -0.64
N ARG A 257 -4.17 -6.16 -0.69
CA ARG A 257 -3.50 -5.64 0.51
C ARG A 257 -4.24 -4.45 1.14
N ARG A 258 -4.76 -3.54 0.32
CA ARG A 258 -5.26 -2.22 0.76
C ARG A 258 -6.79 -2.07 0.73
N ASN A 259 -7.54 -3.15 0.46
CA ASN A 259 -9.00 -3.14 0.29
C ASN A 259 -9.45 -2.06 -0.71
N ARG A 260 -8.84 -2.09 -1.90
CA ARG A 260 -9.20 -1.21 -3.02
C ARG A 260 -9.95 -2.00 -4.10
N PRO A 261 -10.87 -1.36 -4.83
CA PRO A 261 -11.48 -1.99 -6.00
C PRO A 261 -10.44 -2.15 -7.11
N ILE A 262 -10.77 -2.98 -8.10
CA ILE A 262 -10.01 -3.10 -9.37
C ILE A 262 -10.71 -2.35 -10.50
N THR A 263 -10.07 -2.25 -11.66
CA THR A 263 -10.61 -1.66 -12.91
C THR A 263 -10.33 -2.57 -14.09
N LEU A 264 -9.13 -3.14 -14.15
CA LEU A 264 -8.69 -3.97 -15.27
C LEU A 264 -9.30 -5.37 -15.15
N GLN A 265 -10.29 -5.61 -16.00
CA GLN A 265 -10.92 -6.91 -16.14
C GLN A 265 -10.10 -7.83 -17.03
N ILE A 266 -10.02 -9.08 -16.60
CA ILE A 266 -9.45 -10.16 -17.41
C ILE A 266 -10.62 -10.82 -18.14
N THR A 267 -10.70 -10.60 -19.45
CA THR A 267 -11.77 -11.07 -20.33
C THR A 267 -11.20 -12.05 -21.36
N PRO A 268 -12.05 -12.74 -22.16
CA PRO A 268 -11.58 -13.54 -23.28
C PRO A 268 -10.74 -12.75 -24.30
N ASP A 269 -10.96 -11.44 -24.41
CA ASP A 269 -10.25 -10.54 -25.32
C ASP A 269 -8.93 -9.99 -24.72
N SER A 270 -8.64 -10.31 -23.45
CA SER A 270 -7.38 -9.90 -22.83
C SER A 270 -6.17 -10.57 -23.52
N PRO A 271 -4.99 -9.89 -23.54
CA PRO A 271 -3.76 -10.45 -24.10
C PRO A 271 -3.49 -11.91 -23.65
N PRO A 272 -3.19 -12.84 -24.56
CA PRO A 272 -2.97 -14.23 -24.18
C PRO A 272 -1.71 -14.37 -23.31
N LEU A 273 -1.75 -15.30 -22.35
CA LEU A 273 -0.59 -15.72 -21.56
C LEU A 273 0.27 -16.70 -22.37
N GLN A 274 0.96 -16.23 -23.41
CA GLN A 274 1.80 -17.08 -24.26
C GLN A 274 3.10 -16.38 -24.64
N ALA A 275 4.20 -16.77 -23.99
CA ALA A 275 5.55 -16.67 -24.52
C ALA A 275 6.48 -17.64 -23.76
N PRO A 276 7.25 -18.51 -24.46
CA PRO A 276 8.28 -19.35 -23.84
C PRO A 276 9.30 -18.53 -23.03
N ASP A 277 9.58 -17.31 -23.49
CA ASP A 277 10.59 -16.41 -22.92
C ASP A 277 10.08 -15.58 -21.72
N GLU A 278 8.78 -15.60 -21.43
CA GLU A 278 8.14 -14.77 -20.38
C GLU A 278 7.43 -15.62 -19.30
N CYS A 279 7.94 -16.83 -19.09
CA CYS A 279 7.36 -17.80 -18.17
C CYS A 279 7.11 -17.23 -16.76
N GLY A 280 8.02 -16.39 -16.23
CA GLY A 280 7.85 -15.75 -14.92
C GLY A 280 6.61 -14.85 -14.81
N LEU A 281 6.41 -13.92 -15.77
CA LEU A 281 5.25 -13.03 -15.79
C LEU A 281 3.96 -13.82 -16.04
N CYS A 282 4.01 -14.81 -16.93
CA CYS A 282 2.85 -15.66 -17.22
C CYS A 282 2.40 -16.44 -16.00
N TYR A 283 3.33 -17.05 -15.26
CA TYR A 283 3.01 -17.74 -14.01
C TYR A 283 2.47 -16.79 -12.94
N LEU A 284 3.04 -15.58 -12.83
CA LEU A 284 2.54 -14.61 -11.86
C LEU A 284 1.11 -14.18 -12.20
N ALA A 285 0.83 -13.90 -13.47
CA ALA A 285 -0.51 -13.63 -13.96
C ALA A 285 -1.47 -14.79 -13.67
N SER A 286 -1.06 -16.04 -13.86
CA SER A 286 -1.87 -17.22 -13.56
C SER A 286 -2.27 -17.30 -12.08
N ILE A 287 -1.39 -16.95 -11.15
CA ILE A 287 -1.72 -16.95 -9.71
C ILE A 287 -2.73 -15.84 -9.38
N PHE A 288 -2.64 -14.67 -10.02
CA PHE A 288 -3.52 -13.52 -9.79
C PHE A 288 -4.83 -13.56 -10.58
N ARG A 289 -4.91 -14.37 -11.64
CA ARG A 289 -6.08 -14.47 -12.53
C ARG A 289 -7.40 -14.77 -11.80
N PRO A 290 -7.46 -15.65 -10.78
CA PRO A 290 -8.72 -15.99 -10.11
C PRO A 290 -9.37 -14.83 -9.33
N PHE A 291 -8.64 -13.74 -9.09
CA PHE A 291 -9.12 -12.60 -8.31
C PHE A 291 -9.82 -11.58 -9.22
N ASP A 292 -11.11 -11.81 -9.46
CA ASP A 292 -11.99 -11.00 -10.31
C ASP A 292 -12.88 -10.02 -9.51
N GLU A 293 -13.83 -9.36 -10.20
CA GLU A 293 -14.78 -8.44 -9.55
C GLU A 293 -15.60 -9.11 -8.44
N ALA A 294 -16.00 -10.37 -8.61
CA ALA A 294 -16.78 -11.09 -7.62
C ALA A 294 -15.95 -11.30 -6.34
N PHE A 295 -14.67 -11.68 -6.50
CA PHE A 295 -13.74 -11.71 -5.38
C PHE A 295 -13.62 -10.34 -4.70
N PHE A 296 -13.41 -9.26 -5.45
CA PHE A 296 -13.24 -7.94 -4.85
C PHE A 296 -14.51 -7.39 -4.21
N ALA A 297 -15.70 -7.77 -4.69
CA ALA A 297 -16.97 -7.44 -4.06
C ALA A 297 -17.08 -8.09 -2.67
N VAL A 298 -16.71 -9.37 -2.53
CA VAL A 298 -16.67 -10.09 -1.25
C VAL A 298 -15.56 -9.52 -0.34
N TRP A 299 -14.34 -9.39 -0.87
CA TRP A 299 -13.16 -8.93 -0.15
C TRP A 299 -13.39 -7.55 0.48
N ASN A 300 -13.87 -6.59 -0.31
CA ASN A 300 -14.15 -5.23 0.13
C ASN A 300 -15.47 -5.11 0.91
N GLY A 301 -16.24 -6.20 1.05
CA GLY A 301 -17.49 -6.23 1.81
C GLY A 301 -18.67 -5.53 1.14
N SER A 302 -18.61 -5.33 -0.18
CA SER A 302 -19.75 -4.89 -1.00
C SER A 302 -20.79 -6.00 -1.16
N GLN A 303 -20.34 -7.26 -1.18
CA GLN A 303 -21.18 -8.45 -1.15
C GLN A 303 -21.06 -9.14 0.21
N ARG A 304 -22.20 -9.52 0.80
CA ARG A 304 -22.26 -10.17 2.12
C ARG A 304 -22.32 -11.69 2.07
N ASP A 305 -22.68 -12.26 0.93
CA ASP A 305 -22.79 -13.70 0.75
C ASP A 305 -21.56 -14.24 0.02
N CYS A 306 -21.01 -15.34 0.52
CA CYS A 306 -19.85 -16.01 -0.04
C CYS A 306 -20.01 -17.52 0.18
N SER A 307 -20.19 -18.32 -0.87
CA SER A 307 -20.26 -19.78 -0.71
C SER A 307 -18.92 -20.34 -0.20
N LYS A 308 -19.02 -21.35 0.69
CA LYS A 308 -17.86 -22.08 1.20
C LYS A 308 -17.14 -22.83 0.07
N GLU A 309 -17.88 -23.48 -0.83
CA GLU A 309 -17.37 -24.25 -1.97
C GLU A 309 -16.64 -23.35 -2.97
N TRP A 310 -17.19 -22.17 -3.25
CA TRP A 310 -16.54 -21.17 -4.11
C TRP A 310 -15.18 -20.75 -3.54
N LEU A 311 -15.11 -20.49 -2.23
CA LEU A 311 -13.88 -20.06 -1.58
C LEU A 311 -12.82 -21.17 -1.50
N ILE A 312 -13.25 -22.43 -1.28
CA ILE A 312 -12.37 -23.61 -1.38
C ILE A 312 -11.83 -23.78 -2.81
N ASN A 313 -12.68 -23.59 -3.82
CA ASN A 313 -12.24 -23.68 -5.20
C ASN A 313 -11.21 -22.61 -5.55
N LEU A 314 -11.42 -21.37 -5.06
CA LEU A 314 -10.50 -20.27 -5.26
C LEU A 314 -9.12 -20.52 -4.61
N ASP A 315 -9.09 -21.06 -3.38
CA ASP A 315 -7.86 -21.52 -2.73
C ASP A 315 -7.17 -22.62 -3.56
N ARG A 316 -7.93 -23.59 -4.05
CA ARG A 316 -7.42 -24.67 -4.90
C ARG A 316 -6.78 -24.12 -6.17
N GLU A 317 -7.43 -23.21 -6.88
CA GLU A 317 -6.91 -22.60 -8.11
C GLU A 317 -5.57 -21.90 -7.87
N VAL A 318 -5.46 -21.08 -6.82
CA VAL A 318 -4.20 -20.41 -6.46
C VAL A 318 -3.11 -21.43 -6.07
N ARG A 319 -3.47 -22.48 -5.33
CA ARG A 319 -2.52 -23.51 -4.89
C ARG A 319 -1.93 -24.30 -6.06
N ILE A 320 -2.73 -24.62 -7.08
CA ILE A 320 -2.30 -25.43 -8.23
C ILE A 320 -1.88 -24.59 -9.46
N ALA A 321 -1.92 -23.25 -9.35
CA ALA A 321 -1.60 -22.34 -10.46
C ALA A 321 -0.16 -22.49 -11.01
N LEU A 322 0.74 -23.08 -10.23
CA LEU A 322 2.15 -23.26 -10.61
C LEU A 322 2.47 -24.72 -10.89
N PRO A 323 3.26 -25.02 -11.95
CA PRO A 323 3.83 -26.33 -12.18
C PRO A 323 4.67 -26.85 -11.00
N ILE A 324 4.82 -28.17 -10.92
CA ILE A 324 5.62 -28.84 -9.88
C ILE A 324 7.09 -28.43 -10.01
N SER A 325 7.64 -28.49 -11.23
CA SER A 325 8.99 -28.04 -11.56
C SER A 325 8.94 -26.68 -12.26
N LEU A 326 9.68 -25.72 -11.71
CA LEU A 326 9.86 -24.39 -12.29
C LEU A 326 11.34 -24.22 -12.63
N ASN A 327 11.67 -24.13 -13.92
CA ASN A 327 13.02 -23.80 -14.36
C ASN A 327 13.14 -22.28 -14.54
N LEU A 328 13.28 -21.58 -13.41
CA LEU A 328 13.29 -20.11 -13.33
C LEU A 328 14.48 -19.63 -12.52
N SER A 329 14.87 -18.38 -12.72
CA SER A 329 15.83 -17.71 -11.84
C SER A 329 15.34 -17.69 -10.38
N ASN A 330 16.26 -17.67 -9.42
CA ASN A 330 15.92 -17.59 -8.00
C ASN A 330 15.06 -16.36 -7.68
N GLY A 331 15.30 -15.22 -8.35
CA GLY A 331 14.50 -13.99 -8.19
C GLY A 331 13.05 -14.18 -8.64
N GLN A 332 12.83 -14.76 -9.83
CA GLN A 332 11.47 -15.06 -10.31
C GLN A 332 10.77 -16.09 -9.43
N LEU A 333 11.48 -17.14 -9.01
CA LEU A 333 10.94 -18.17 -8.12
C LEU A 333 10.53 -17.59 -6.76
N ALA A 334 11.35 -16.69 -6.19
CA ALA A 334 11.02 -15.98 -4.96
C ALA A 334 9.73 -15.18 -5.10
N ASN A 335 9.58 -14.40 -6.19
CA ASN A 335 8.37 -13.62 -6.44
C ASN A 335 7.12 -14.50 -6.52
N LEU A 336 7.19 -15.58 -7.30
CA LEU A 336 6.07 -16.48 -7.54
C LEU A 336 5.66 -17.21 -6.25
N ARG A 337 6.60 -17.83 -5.56
CA ARG A 337 6.29 -18.64 -4.37
C ARG A 337 5.81 -17.78 -3.21
N VAL A 338 6.45 -16.65 -2.93
CA VAL A 338 5.98 -15.76 -1.87
C VAL A 338 4.63 -15.14 -2.21
N SER A 339 4.41 -14.72 -3.47
CA SER A 339 3.09 -14.21 -3.89
C SER A 339 2.00 -15.27 -3.79
N GLN A 340 2.27 -16.53 -4.17
CA GLN A 340 1.33 -17.63 -4.03
C GLN A 340 0.96 -17.89 -2.56
N LEU A 341 1.96 -17.97 -1.67
CA LEU A 341 1.74 -18.20 -0.23
C LEU A 341 0.97 -17.03 0.41
N TRP A 342 1.32 -15.80 0.04
CA TRP A 342 0.63 -14.60 0.51
C TRP A 342 -0.84 -14.56 0.07
N LEU A 343 -1.13 -14.87 -1.20
CA LEU A 343 -2.49 -14.93 -1.71
C LEU A 343 -3.32 -16.01 -1.02
N ARG A 344 -2.71 -17.16 -0.69
CA ARG A 344 -3.36 -18.22 0.11
C ARG A 344 -3.71 -17.72 1.51
N ILE A 345 -2.85 -16.93 2.16
CA ILE A 345 -3.20 -16.27 3.44
C ILE A 345 -4.35 -15.28 3.27
N LYS A 346 -4.32 -14.46 2.22
CA LYS A 346 -5.37 -13.45 1.98
C LYS A 346 -6.72 -14.09 1.68
N LEU A 347 -6.75 -15.20 0.95
CA LEU A 347 -7.94 -16.03 0.81
C LEU A 347 -8.36 -16.61 2.15
N TRP A 348 -7.39 -17.10 2.92
CA TRP A 348 -7.68 -17.71 4.21
C TRP A 348 -8.35 -16.74 5.20
N GLU A 349 -8.01 -15.45 5.17
CA GLU A 349 -8.64 -14.41 5.99
C GLU A 349 -10.18 -14.32 5.78
N LEU A 350 -10.71 -14.81 4.65
CA LEU A 350 -12.16 -14.85 4.40
C LEU A 350 -12.87 -16.03 5.09
N PHE A 351 -12.23 -17.18 5.30
CA PHE A 351 -12.87 -18.32 5.97
C PHE A 351 -13.35 -18.01 7.41
N PRO A 352 -12.55 -17.42 8.32
CA PRO A 352 -13.04 -17.05 9.64
C PRO A 352 -14.07 -15.93 9.58
N ARG A 353 -13.96 -14.99 8.63
CA ARG A 353 -14.93 -13.90 8.44
C ARG A 353 -16.35 -14.43 8.16
N PHE A 354 -16.47 -15.56 7.46
CA PHE A 354 -17.74 -16.24 7.19
C PHE A 354 -18.03 -17.43 8.11
N GLY A 355 -17.22 -17.65 9.16
CA GLY A 355 -17.44 -18.74 10.13
C GLY A 355 -17.22 -20.15 9.56
N TYR A 356 -16.40 -20.31 8.53
CA TYR A 356 -16.18 -21.59 7.84
C TYR A 356 -15.10 -22.47 8.42
N LEU A 357 -14.38 -22.00 9.45
CA LEU A 357 -13.30 -22.78 10.06
C LEU A 357 -13.84 -23.96 10.87
N SER A 358 -13.18 -25.12 10.73
CA SER A 358 -13.40 -26.32 11.54
C SER A 358 -12.09 -27.09 11.69
N SER A 359 -11.76 -27.49 12.93
CA SER A 359 -10.58 -28.31 13.22
C SER A 359 -10.67 -29.73 12.68
N GLU A 360 -11.89 -30.21 12.38
CA GLU A 360 -12.15 -31.55 11.83
C GLU A 360 -12.26 -31.55 10.30
N SER A 361 -12.04 -30.40 9.67
CA SER A 361 -12.13 -30.29 8.22
C SER A 361 -11.04 -31.13 7.52
N VAL A 362 -11.47 -31.88 6.51
CA VAL A 362 -10.55 -32.55 5.57
C VAL A 362 -9.78 -31.57 4.69
N TYR A 363 -10.33 -30.36 4.47
CA TYR A 363 -9.65 -29.29 3.76
C TYR A 363 -8.81 -28.47 4.74
N GLU A 364 -7.50 -28.49 4.54
CA GLU A 364 -6.54 -27.78 5.38
C GLU A 364 -6.81 -26.26 5.44
N CYS A 365 -7.27 -25.65 4.34
CA CYS A 365 -7.64 -24.23 4.25
C CYS A 365 -8.84 -23.83 5.11
N LEU A 366 -9.61 -24.78 5.62
CA LEU A 366 -10.68 -24.53 6.58
C LEU A 366 -10.23 -24.72 8.03
N THR A 367 -8.94 -24.91 8.30
CA THR A 367 -8.44 -25.13 9.67
C THR A 367 -7.72 -23.91 10.22
N PHE A 368 -7.66 -23.80 11.55
CA PHE A 368 -6.81 -22.81 12.24
C PHE A 368 -5.32 -23.04 12.03
N ARG A 369 -4.91 -24.24 11.57
CA ARG A 369 -3.51 -24.59 11.34
C ARG A 369 -2.99 -24.14 9.98
N TYR A 370 -3.87 -23.66 9.09
CA TYR A 370 -3.48 -23.28 7.73
C TYR A 370 -2.35 -22.23 7.70
N PRO A 371 -2.39 -21.14 8.48
CA PRO A 371 -1.25 -20.20 8.52
C PRO A 371 0.06 -20.83 9.00
N THR A 372 0.04 -21.85 9.87
CA THR A 372 1.25 -22.59 10.25
C THR A 372 1.85 -23.34 9.07
N VAL A 373 1.01 -23.95 8.22
CA VAL A 373 1.46 -24.68 7.03
C VAL A 373 2.07 -23.72 6.01
N ILE A 374 1.42 -22.57 5.79
CA ILE A 374 1.97 -21.52 4.93
C ILE A 374 3.30 -20.98 5.47
N ALA A 375 3.40 -20.78 6.79
CA ALA A 375 4.61 -20.30 7.43
C ALA A 375 5.77 -21.30 7.28
N ARG A 376 5.52 -22.60 7.44
CA ARG A 376 6.49 -23.67 7.14
C ARG A 376 6.97 -23.58 5.70
N ASP A 377 6.05 -23.50 4.74
CA ASP A 377 6.39 -23.45 3.32
C ASP A 377 7.20 -22.19 2.98
N LEU A 378 6.87 -21.05 3.60
CA LEU A 378 7.63 -19.81 3.46
C LEU A 378 9.05 -19.95 4.03
N THR A 379 9.20 -20.58 5.19
CA THR A 379 10.51 -20.88 5.79
C THR A 379 11.35 -21.76 4.86
N ILE A 380 10.75 -22.78 4.23
CA ILE A 380 11.45 -23.62 3.24
C ILE A 380 11.93 -22.79 2.05
N VAL A 381 11.08 -21.88 1.54
CA VAL A 381 11.47 -20.96 0.45
C VAL A 381 12.63 -20.07 0.88
N ALA A 382 12.58 -19.50 2.09
CA ALA A 382 13.61 -18.62 2.62
C ALA A 382 14.96 -19.32 2.84
N VAL A 383 14.95 -20.61 3.19
CA VAL A 383 16.17 -21.43 3.34
C VAL A 383 16.75 -21.83 1.99
N LYS A 384 15.90 -22.15 1.00
CA LYS A 384 16.35 -22.63 -0.31
C LYS A 384 16.83 -21.53 -1.26
N LEU A 385 16.39 -20.30 -1.06
CA LEU A 385 16.71 -19.19 -1.96
C LEU A 385 17.70 -18.21 -1.33
N PRO A 386 18.64 -17.64 -2.12
CA PRO A 386 19.51 -16.58 -1.63
C PRO A 386 18.70 -15.38 -1.15
N ILE A 387 19.05 -14.79 -0.01
CA ILE A 387 18.33 -13.62 0.55
C ILE A 387 18.23 -12.46 -0.46
N ALA A 388 19.28 -12.24 -1.26
CA ALA A 388 19.30 -11.24 -2.34
C ALA A 388 18.16 -11.43 -3.36
N SER A 389 17.73 -12.67 -3.60
CA SER A 389 16.61 -12.97 -4.51
C SER A 389 15.27 -12.52 -3.95
N LEU A 390 15.12 -12.47 -2.62
CA LEU A 390 13.93 -11.91 -1.97
C LEU A 390 14.02 -10.37 -1.90
N GLN A 391 15.20 -9.83 -1.58
CA GLN A 391 15.45 -8.39 -1.50
C GLN A 391 15.23 -7.67 -2.84
N ALA A 392 15.48 -8.34 -3.96
CA ALA A 392 15.34 -7.79 -5.31
C ALA A 392 13.94 -7.26 -5.65
N HIS A 393 12.90 -7.63 -4.90
CA HIS A 393 11.52 -7.20 -5.12
C HIS A 393 11.08 -6.02 -4.24
N GLY A 394 12.02 -5.45 -3.48
CA GLY A 394 11.79 -4.28 -2.64
C GLY A 394 10.81 -4.52 -1.48
N VAL A 395 10.22 -3.42 -1.00
CA VAL A 395 9.32 -3.40 0.16
C VAL A 395 8.07 -4.26 -0.06
N GLY A 396 7.60 -4.39 -1.30
CA GLY A 396 6.43 -5.21 -1.64
C GLY A 396 6.62 -6.71 -1.36
N MET A 397 7.85 -7.20 -1.21
CA MET A 397 8.14 -8.56 -0.72
C MET A 397 8.04 -8.64 0.81
N THR A 398 8.66 -7.67 1.50
CA THR A 398 8.60 -7.54 2.97
C THR A 398 7.16 -7.46 3.45
N GLU A 399 6.34 -6.66 2.77
CA GLU A 399 4.89 -6.53 3.00
C GLU A 399 4.15 -7.88 2.97
N LYS A 400 4.37 -8.70 1.92
CA LYS A 400 3.72 -10.00 1.79
C LYS A 400 4.12 -10.96 2.90
N ILE A 401 5.40 -10.99 3.25
CA ILE A 401 5.94 -11.83 4.32
C ILE A 401 5.41 -11.36 5.69
N PHE A 402 5.29 -10.05 5.88
CA PHE A 402 4.72 -9.47 7.09
C PHE A 402 3.26 -9.85 7.28
N ASP A 403 2.45 -9.89 6.22
CA ASP A 403 1.06 -10.34 6.29
C ASP A 403 0.96 -11.82 6.71
N ILE A 404 1.85 -12.67 6.19
CA ILE A 404 1.93 -14.08 6.58
C ILE A 404 2.30 -14.19 8.07
N ALA A 405 3.28 -13.40 8.53
CA ALA A 405 3.66 -13.34 9.94
C ALA A 405 2.49 -12.90 10.84
N CYS A 406 1.75 -11.86 10.43
CA CYS A 406 0.59 -11.38 11.16
C CYS A 406 -0.50 -12.44 11.27
N ALA A 407 -0.82 -13.14 10.18
CA ALA A 407 -1.82 -14.21 10.18
C ALA A 407 -1.38 -15.39 11.07
N LEU A 408 -0.08 -15.71 11.08
CA LEU A 408 0.48 -16.70 12.00
C LEU A 408 0.34 -16.24 13.46
N THR A 409 0.68 -14.99 13.78
CA THR A 409 0.50 -14.43 15.13
C THR A 409 -0.96 -14.47 15.58
N ASP A 410 -1.90 -14.20 14.67
CA ASP A 410 -3.34 -14.19 14.97
C ASP A 410 -3.89 -15.57 15.37
N ILE A 411 -3.33 -16.67 14.84
CA ILE A 411 -3.80 -18.03 15.17
C ILE A 411 -3.14 -18.63 16.41
N LEU A 412 -1.96 -18.15 16.80
CA LEU A 412 -1.17 -18.76 17.87
C LEU A 412 -1.94 -18.92 19.20
N PRO A 413 -2.81 -17.99 19.64
CA PRO A 413 -3.61 -18.19 20.86
C PRO A 413 -4.63 -19.34 20.77
N PHE A 414 -4.94 -19.83 19.57
CA PHE A 414 -5.95 -20.86 19.31
C PHE A 414 -5.36 -22.24 19.02
N VAL A 415 -4.05 -22.34 18.83
CA VAL A 415 -3.36 -23.58 18.45
C VAL A 415 -2.52 -24.06 19.63
N SER A 416 -2.71 -25.31 20.05
CA SER A 416 -1.88 -25.93 21.08
C SER A 416 -0.46 -26.11 20.57
N THR A 417 0.51 -25.42 21.16
CA THR A 417 1.94 -25.65 20.97
C THR A 417 2.39 -26.82 21.84
N SER A 418 2.14 -28.05 21.41
CA SER A 418 2.88 -29.18 21.97
C SER A 418 4.33 -29.07 21.49
N ALA A 419 5.27 -28.81 22.40
CA ALA A 419 6.69 -28.75 22.09
C ALA A 419 7.16 -30.14 21.63
N SER A 420 7.20 -30.35 20.31
CA SER A 420 7.92 -31.49 19.74
C SER A 420 9.40 -31.16 19.78
N GLN A 421 10.24 -32.05 20.30
CA GLN A 421 11.69 -31.89 20.26
C GLN A 421 12.27 -32.11 18.86
N LEU A 422 11.48 -32.67 17.92
CA LEU A 422 11.92 -33.12 16.60
C LEU A 422 11.38 -32.27 15.45
N GLU A 423 10.30 -31.52 15.66
CA GLU A 423 9.62 -30.75 14.61
C GLU A 423 9.43 -29.30 15.00
N LEU A 424 9.67 -28.40 14.05
CA LEU A 424 9.45 -26.96 14.24
C LEU A 424 7.96 -26.66 14.40
N GLY A 425 7.63 -25.93 15.45
CA GLY A 425 6.28 -25.48 15.77
C GLY A 425 5.94 -24.09 15.21
N PRO A 426 4.68 -23.66 15.37
CA PRO A 426 4.21 -22.33 14.97
C PRO A 426 5.07 -21.17 15.47
N THR A 427 5.58 -21.25 16.70
CA THR A 427 6.45 -20.24 17.30
C THR A 427 7.83 -20.20 16.65
N ASP A 428 8.38 -21.35 16.28
CA ASP A 428 9.67 -21.43 15.61
C ASP A 428 9.60 -20.85 14.20
N TYR A 429 8.51 -21.10 13.48
CA TYR A 429 8.28 -20.46 12.17
C TYR A 429 8.12 -18.95 12.31
N LEU A 430 7.40 -18.46 13.33
CA LEU A 430 7.28 -17.02 13.58
C LEU A 430 8.65 -16.38 13.84
N THR A 431 9.51 -17.04 14.64
CA THR A 431 10.88 -16.59 14.88
C THR A 431 11.68 -16.52 13.58
N GLN A 432 11.67 -17.58 12.77
CA GLN A 432 12.39 -17.61 11.49
C GLN A 432 11.88 -16.56 10.50
N ILE A 433 10.56 -16.34 10.42
CA ILE A 433 9.97 -15.31 9.58
C ILE A 433 10.33 -13.90 10.10
N THR A 434 10.41 -13.70 11.41
CA THR A 434 10.83 -12.42 12.00
C THR A 434 12.29 -12.12 11.67
N SER A 435 13.19 -13.12 11.77
CA SER A 435 14.59 -13.00 11.34
C SER A 435 14.73 -12.79 9.83
N LEU A 436 13.83 -13.36 9.02
CA LEU A 436 13.77 -13.09 7.58
C LEU A 436 13.35 -11.65 7.32
N LEU A 437 12.27 -11.17 7.95
CA LEU A 437 11.78 -9.80 7.83
C LEU A 437 12.89 -8.78 8.13
N ALA A 438 13.66 -8.99 9.18
CA ALA A 438 14.78 -8.12 9.55
C ALA A 438 15.83 -7.97 8.42
N LYS A 439 15.97 -8.95 7.53
CA LYS A 439 16.92 -8.93 6.40
C LYS A 439 16.35 -8.29 5.12
N LEU A 440 15.06 -7.95 5.09
CA LEU A 440 14.38 -7.44 3.91
C LEU A 440 14.24 -5.90 3.95
N PRO A 441 14.04 -5.24 2.79
CA PRO A 441 13.89 -3.78 2.72
C PRO A 441 12.76 -3.28 3.63
N GLY A 442 13.07 -2.29 4.48
CA GLY A 442 12.13 -1.74 5.48
C GLY A 442 11.82 -2.67 6.66
N GLY A 443 12.46 -3.83 6.74
CA GLY A 443 12.22 -4.85 7.75
C GLY A 443 12.47 -4.38 9.18
N THR A 444 13.71 -4.02 9.49
CA THR A 444 14.13 -3.55 10.82
C THR A 444 13.50 -2.22 11.21
N SER A 445 13.32 -1.30 10.26
CA SER A 445 12.85 0.06 10.53
C SER A 445 11.32 0.17 10.65
N LYS A 446 10.55 -0.67 9.94
CA LYS A 446 9.08 -0.60 9.90
C LYS A 446 8.40 -1.90 10.33
N PHE A 447 8.63 -3.01 9.62
CA PHE A 447 7.76 -4.19 9.74
C PHE A 447 8.02 -5.04 10.99
N VAL A 448 9.27 -5.23 11.40
CA VAL A 448 9.59 -5.95 12.65
C VAL A 448 9.03 -5.23 13.87
N PRO A 449 9.22 -3.89 14.04
CA PRO A 449 8.56 -3.15 15.12
C PRO A 449 7.03 -3.32 15.16
N LEU A 450 6.36 -3.24 14.00
CA LEU A 450 4.91 -3.44 13.91
C LEU A 450 4.49 -4.87 14.32
N LEU A 451 5.26 -5.88 13.91
CA LEU A 451 5.01 -7.27 14.28
C LEU A 451 5.19 -7.47 15.79
N LEU A 452 6.25 -6.91 16.38
CA LEU A 452 6.49 -7.00 17.82
C LEU A 452 5.37 -6.33 18.64
N VAL A 453 4.81 -5.20 18.19
CA VAL A 453 3.64 -4.60 18.83
C VAL A 453 2.46 -5.59 18.83
N LYS A 454 2.16 -6.21 17.68
CA LYS A 454 1.09 -7.22 17.57
C LYS A 454 1.34 -8.45 18.44
N VAL A 455 2.57 -8.96 18.47
CA VAL A 455 2.96 -10.09 19.34
C VAL A 455 2.81 -9.70 20.80
N LYS A 456 3.17 -8.47 21.19
CA LYS A 456 3.03 -8.00 22.58
C LYS A 456 1.57 -7.96 23.02
N GLU A 457 0.66 -7.59 22.11
CA GLU A 457 -0.78 -7.55 22.39
C GLU A 457 -1.40 -8.94 22.54
N LEU A 458 -0.98 -9.92 21.73
CA LEU A 458 -1.62 -11.23 21.67
C LEU A 458 -0.90 -12.30 22.51
N ILE A 459 0.44 -12.28 22.53
CA ILE A 459 1.31 -13.30 23.13
C ILE A 459 2.59 -12.65 23.70
N PRO A 460 2.48 -11.93 24.83
CA PRO A 460 3.61 -11.20 25.41
C PRO A 460 4.85 -12.06 25.67
N GLY A 461 4.67 -13.34 26.00
CA GLY A 461 5.76 -14.26 26.32
C GLY A 461 6.72 -14.56 25.16
N LEU A 462 6.34 -14.25 23.91
CA LEU A 462 7.20 -14.46 22.73
C LEU A 462 8.08 -13.24 22.40
N ILE A 463 7.91 -12.10 23.07
CA ILE A 463 8.66 -10.88 22.74
C ILE A 463 10.17 -11.07 22.95
N VAL A 464 10.56 -11.61 24.11
CA VAL A 464 11.99 -11.79 24.43
C VAL A 464 12.67 -12.75 23.43
N PRO A 465 12.15 -13.97 23.19
CA PRO A 465 12.72 -14.87 22.18
C PRO A 465 12.83 -14.25 20.78
N LEU A 466 11.82 -13.49 20.36
CA LEU A 466 11.83 -12.86 19.04
C LEU A 466 12.88 -11.74 18.95
N CYS A 467 12.97 -10.88 19.96
CA CYS A 467 13.97 -9.81 20.01
C CYS A 467 15.40 -10.36 19.99
N GLU A 468 15.66 -11.43 20.75
CA GLU A 468 16.95 -12.12 20.77
C GLU A 468 17.31 -12.69 19.39
N ALA A 469 16.34 -13.34 18.72
CA ALA A 469 16.54 -13.93 17.40
C ALA A 469 16.84 -12.92 16.29
N VAL A 470 16.47 -11.65 16.46
CA VAL A 470 16.76 -10.57 15.50
C VAL A 470 17.80 -9.57 16.00
N GLN A 471 18.41 -9.83 17.15
CA GLN A 471 19.43 -8.97 17.77
C GLN A 471 18.98 -7.51 17.94
N LEU A 472 17.68 -7.29 18.17
CA LEU A 472 17.16 -5.96 18.47
C LEU A 472 17.22 -5.69 19.98
N PRO A 473 17.50 -4.44 20.40
CA PRO A 473 17.40 -4.08 21.81
C PRO A 473 15.98 -4.37 22.30
N LEU A 474 15.87 -4.95 23.49
CA LEU A 474 14.58 -5.24 24.10
C LEU A 474 13.77 -3.94 24.14
N PRO A 475 12.53 -3.95 23.63
CA PRO A 475 11.68 -2.78 23.65
C PRO A 475 11.56 -2.29 25.11
N SER A 476 11.95 -1.03 25.37
CA SER A 476 11.67 -0.40 26.66
C SER A 476 10.17 -0.54 26.94
N MET A 477 9.83 -0.88 28.19
CA MET A 477 8.50 -1.37 28.59
C MET A 477 7.32 -0.43 28.23
N GLU A 478 7.60 0.81 27.86
CA GLU A 478 6.66 1.82 27.39
C GLU A 478 6.77 2.02 25.87
N PHE A 479 5.88 1.37 25.11
CA PHE A 479 5.57 1.81 23.74
C PHE A 479 4.18 2.46 23.74
N PRO A 480 4.00 3.69 24.24
CA PRO A 480 2.90 4.49 23.77
C PRO A 480 3.19 4.76 22.29
N MET A 481 2.51 4.03 21.39
CA MET A 481 2.58 4.36 19.97
C MET A 481 2.17 5.83 19.81
N SER A 482 3.06 6.64 19.25
CA SER A 482 2.72 8.02 18.86
C SER A 482 1.45 8.00 17.99
N PRO A 483 0.65 9.07 17.94
CA PRO A 483 -0.54 9.12 17.09
C PRO A 483 -0.26 8.73 15.62
N ASN A 484 0.91 9.11 15.09
CA ASN A 484 1.37 8.73 13.76
C ASN A 484 1.71 7.24 13.67
N SER A 485 2.43 6.68 14.65
CA SER A 485 2.74 5.25 14.71
C SER A 485 1.49 4.39 14.85
N LYS A 486 0.50 4.86 15.61
CA LYS A 486 -0.81 4.21 15.73
C LYS A 486 -1.53 4.21 14.39
N PHE A 487 -1.58 5.34 13.68
CA PHE A 487 -2.18 5.37 12.34
C PHE A 487 -1.51 4.38 11.38
N VAL A 488 -0.17 4.31 11.37
CA VAL A 488 0.59 3.35 10.56
C VAL A 488 0.29 1.91 10.97
N TYR A 489 0.21 1.62 12.27
CA TYR A 489 -0.17 0.30 12.76
C TYR A 489 -1.58 -0.08 12.34
N GLU A 490 -2.55 0.83 12.41
CA GLU A 490 -3.92 0.55 12.01
C GLU A 490 -4.07 0.37 10.48
N ASP A 491 -3.23 1.04 9.69
CA ASP A 491 -3.19 0.90 8.23
C ASP A 491 -2.52 -0.42 7.78
N GLU A 492 -1.47 -0.87 8.48
CA GLU A 492 -0.68 -2.06 8.12
C GLU A 492 -1.14 -3.34 8.83
N VAL A 493 -1.58 -3.26 10.09
CA VAL A 493 -2.04 -4.39 10.91
C VAL A 493 -3.56 -4.35 10.99
N ARG A 494 -4.20 -4.99 9.99
CA ARG A 494 -5.66 -5.04 9.86
C ARG A 494 -6.35 -5.50 11.14
N LYS A 495 -7.37 -4.75 11.59
CA LYS A 495 -8.05 -4.92 12.89
C LYS A 495 -9.08 -6.05 13.02
N ASN A 496 -9.33 -6.89 12.00
CA ASN A 496 -10.52 -7.75 12.00
C ASN A 496 -10.24 -9.26 12.07
N LEU A 497 -9.06 -9.74 11.64
CA LEU A 497 -8.81 -11.18 11.54
C LEU A 497 -8.89 -11.87 12.91
N TYR A 498 -8.19 -11.36 13.92
CA TYR A 498 -8.25 -11.89 15.29
C TYR A 498 -9.67 -11.84 15.89
N ALA A 499 -10.44 -10.80 15.59
CA ALA A 499 -11.82 -10.68 16.06
C ALA A 499 -12.72 -11.73 15.39
N ASP A 500 -12.57 -11.96 14.09
CA ASP A 500 -13.31 -12.96 13.33
C ASP A 500 -12.95 -14.39 13.78
N LEU A 501 -11.66 -14.64 14.06
CA LEU A 501 -11.19 -15.89 14.67
C LEU A 501 -11.81 -16.14 16.04
N ARG A 502 -11.92 -15.11 16.90
CA ARG A 502 -12.61 -15.23 18.19
C ARG A 502 -14.08 -15.58 18.03
N ARG A 503 -14.81 -14.96 17.11
CA ARG A 503 -16.22 -15.32 16.84
C ARG A 503 -16.35 -16.77 16.39
N GLY A 504 -15.49 -17.21 15.47
CA GLY A 504 -15.44 -18.60 15.02
C GLY A 504 -15.22 -19.57 16.19
N ASN A 505 -14.31 -19.24 17.10
CA ASN A 505 -14.04 -20.08 18.28
C ASN A 505 -15.15 -20.01 19.35
N SER A 506 -15.91 -18.91 19.48
CA SER A 506 -17.07 -18.86 20.39
C SER A 506 -18.20 -19.82 19.96
N THR A 507 -18.46 -19.94 18.65
CA THR A 507 -19.46 -20.92 18.15
C THR A 507 -19.08 -22.39 18.42
N ARG A 508 -17.83 -22.66 18.82
CA ARG A 508 -17.37 -23.98 19.30
C ARG A 508 -17.77 -24.23 20.74
N ILE A 509 -17.70 -23.22 21.61
CA ILE A 509 -18.06 -23.33 23.03
C ILE A 509 -19.57 -23.55 23.16
N GLU A 510 -20.37 -22.82 22.37
CA GLU A 510 -21.83 -22.97 22.38
C GLU A 510 -22.28 -24.33 21.83
N ARG A 511 -21.66 -24.84 20.75
CA ARG A 511 -21.96 -26.18 20.21
C ARG A 511 -21.53 -27.33 21.11
N ASN A 512 -20.50 -27.14 21.94
CA ASN A 512 -20.09 -28.14 22.94
C ASN A 512 -20.93 -28.07 24.23
N ALA A 513 -21.65 -26.97 24.47
CA ALA A 513 -22.57 -26.83 25.60
C ALA A 513 -23.97 -27.42 25.32
N GLU A 514 -24.35 -27.59 24.04
CA GLU A 514 -25.60 -28.25 23.65
C GLU A 514 -25.53 -29.80 23.67
N TYR A 515 -24.35 -30.38 23.96
CA TYR A 515 -24.14 -31.83 24.06
C TYR A 515 -23.68 -32.30 25.45
N CYS A 516 -23.84 -31.48 26.50
CA CYS A 516 -23.62 -31.86 27.90
C CYS A 516 -24.93 -31.82 28.71
#